data_AF-A0AAN9F3H1-F1
#
_entry.id   AF-A0AAN9F3H1-F1
#
_cell.length_a   1.000
_cell.length_b   1.000
_cell.length_c   1.000
_cell.angle_alpha   90.00
_cell.angle_beta   90.00
_cell.angle_gamma   90.00
#
_symmetry.space_group_name_H-M   'P 1'
#
loop_
_entity.id
_entity.type
_entity.pdbx_description
1 polymer ?
#
loop_
_entity_poly.entity_id
_entity_poly.type
_entity_poly.pdbx_seq_one_letter_code
_entity_poly.pdbx_strand_id
1 'polypeptide(L)'
;MCIVLHEEGSFDEAVKGCDGVFHVAASMEFNVHEKEDIEDYVQSNILDLAIKGTLNLLKSCFKSNSVKRVVFTSSISTLTAKDSNEKWKSIVDESCQIDTDHVWNTKASGWNGIDLVSVITTTVAGPFFTTNVPSSVKVVLSPITGENEFSNILSAVNERMGSIASVHIEDICRAHIFLMEHAKAEGRFICSSQSCPLSKLVNLLAKEYSYSNIKRIAEKRYAYGGLSELPESEYFFCSMGPSIAVEIGVFGYRPSVLMAMLAGKRAEVGTKVGAYMRTFFGDCSPTDVETSLQIEMTSL
;
A
#
# COMPACT_ATOMS: atom_id res chain seq x y z
N MET A 1 27.28 16.58 -5.32
CA MET A 1 26.60 16.46 -6.63
C MET A 1 25.11 16.51 -6.37
N CYS A 2 24.37 17.38 -7.04
CA CYS A 2 22.92 17.48 -6.89
C CYS A 2 22.28 16.70 -8.04
N ILE A 3 21.50 15.67 -7.72
CA ILE A 3 20.79 14.85 -8.72
C ILE A 3 19.35 15.37 -8.81
N VAL A 4 18.91 15.66 -10.02
CA VAL A 4 17.56 16.08 -10.36
C VAL A 4 16.93 15.00 -11.24
N LEU A 5 15.95 14.27 -10.71
CA LEU A 5 15.40 13.07 -11.35
C LEU A 5 14.94 13.32 -12.80
N HIS A 6 14.27 14.45 -13.05
CA HIS A 6 13.66 14.76 -14.34
C HIS A 6 14.60 15.45 -15.33
N GLU A 7 15.85 15.75 -14.93
CA GLU A 7 16.87 16.38 -15.75
C GLU A 7 17.74 15.31 -16.43
N GLU A 8 17.84 15.38 -17.75
CA GLU A 8 18.64 14.42 -18.53
C GLU A 8 20.14 14.62 -18.25
N GLY A 9 20.89 13.53 -18.09
CA GLY A 9 22.32 13.56 -17.77
C GLY A 9 22.65 13.85 -16.30
N SER A 10 21.65 14.11 -15.45
CA SER A 10 21.86 14.41 -14.02
C SER A 10 22.55 13.27 -13.24
N PHE A 11 22.47 12.04 -13.74
CA PHE A 11 23.11 10.87 -13.16
C PHE A 11 24.49 10.55 -13.76
N ASP A 12 24.90 11.19 -14.87
CA ASP A 12 26.06 10.77 -15.68
C ASP A 12 27.35 10.68 -14.86
N GLU A 13 27.66 11.71 -14.07
CA GLU A 13 28.87 11.73 -13.25
C GLU A 13 28.79 10.77 -12.05
N ALA A 14 27.58 10.47 -11.54
CA ALA A 14 27.39 9.61 -10.38
C ALA A 14 27.57 8.13 -10.72
N VAL A 15 27.18 7.72 -11.93
CA VAL A 15 27.29 6.32 -12.39
C VAL A 15 28.63 6.00 -13.05
N LYS A 16 29.47 7.01 -13.27
CA LYS A 16 30.73 6.87 -13.99
C LYS A 16 31.72 6.01 -13.22
N GLY A 17 32.12 4.88 -13.81
CA GLY A 17 33.06 3.94 -13.21
C GLY A 17 32.42 2.98 -12.21
N CYS A 18 31.09 2.98 -12.05
CA CYS A 18 30.39 2.05 -11.20
C CYS A 18 30.13 0.72 -11.93
N ASP A 19 30.42 -0.41 -11.29
CA ASP A 19 30.05 -1.74 -11.81
C ASP A 19 28.54 -2.02 -11.73
N GLY A 20 27.84 -1.38 -10.79
CA GLY A 20 26.42 -1.57 -10.58
C GLY A 20 25.77 -0.41 -9.87
N VAL A 21 24.45 -0.29 -10.01
CA VAL A 21 23.64 0.80 -9.44
C VAL A 21 22.45 0.24 -8.67
N PHE A 22 22.18 0.79 -7.49
CA PHE A 22 20.97 0.52 -6.72
C PHE A 22 19.98 1.68 -6.91
N HIS A 23 18.83 1.41 -7.51
CA HIS A 23 17.77 2.40 -7.68
C HIS A 23 16.65 2.19 -6.65
N VAL A 24 16.70 2.96 -5.57
CA VAL A 24 15.73 2.91 -4.46
C VAL A 24 14.68 4.04 -4.56
N ALA A 25 14.59 4.73 -5.69
CA ALA A 25 13.75 5.92 -5.81
C ALA A 25 12.27 5.55 -5.97
N ALA A 26 11.54 5.51 -4.86
CA ALA A 26 10.09 5.68 -4.83
C ALA A 26 9.79 6.94 -4.01
N SER A 27 9.26 7.98 -4.67
CA SER A 27 8.66 9.09 -3.94
C SER A 27 7.47 8.55 -3.15
N MET A 28 7.59 8.48 -1.83
CA MET A 28 6.51 8.12 -0.91
C MET A 28 6.03 9.35 -0.15
N GLU A 29 5.73 10.43 -0.87
CA GLU A 29 4.95 11.54 -0.32
C GLU A 29 3.47 11.22 -0.47
N PHE A 30 2.84 10.81 0.63
CA PHE A 30 1.41 10.46 0.68
C PHE A 30 0.50 11.69 0.88
N ASN A 31 1.08 12.89 1.04
CA ASN A 31 0.35 14.11 1.34
C ASN A 31 -0.01 14.87 0.05
N VAL A 32 -0.92 14.31 -0.74
CA VAL A 32 -1.55 15.07 -1.83
C VAL A 32 -2.69 15.89 -1.20
N HIS A 33 -2.44 17.18 -0.97
CA HIS A 33 -3.49 18.10 -0.55
C HIS A 33 -4.56 18.21 -1.64
N GLU A 34 -5.84 18.20 -1.24
CA GLU A 34 -7.02 18.31 -2.10
C GLU A 34 -6.81 19.40 -3.18
N LYS A 35 -6.53 18.96 -4.41
CA LYS A 35 -6.58 19.77 -5.63
C LYS A 35 -7.60 19.15 -6.57
N GLU A 36 -8.16 19.97 -7.46
CA GLU A 36 -9.32 19.65 -8.30
C GLU A 36 -9.12 18.56 -9.37
N ASP A 37 -7.98 17.86 -9.40
CA ASP A 37 -7.88 16.57 -10.10
C ASP A 37 -6.74 15.72 -9.53
N ILE A 38 -7.09 14.77 -8.65
CA ILE A 38 -6.11 13.91 -7.95
C ILE A 38 -5.42 12.98 -8.96
N GLU A 39 -6.13 12.51 -9.98
CA GLU A 39 -5.62 11.53 -10.94
C GLU A 39 -4.56 12.18 -11.83
N ASP A 40 -4.87 13.32 -12.44
CA ASP A 40 -3.92 14.07 -13.28
C ASP A 40 -2.70 14.55 -12.49
N TYR A 41 -2.92 14.96 -11.23
CA TYR A 41 -1.83 15.36 -10.34
C TYR A 41 -0.90 14.19 -10.02
N VAL A 42 -1.45 13.04 -9.61
CA VAL A 42 -0.68 11.82 -9.30
C VAL A 42 0.05 11.33 -10.55
N GLN A 43 -0.62 11.33 -11.70
CA GLN A 43 -0.02 10.94 -12.97
C GLN A 43 1.17 11.83 -13.31
N SER A 44 0.96 13.15 -13.37
CA SER A 44 1.98 14.09 -13.85
C SER A 44 3.12 14.34 -12.84
N ASN A 45 2.81 14.40 -11.54
CA ASN A 45 3.77 14.82 -10.51
C ASN A 45 4.40 13.66 -9.75
N ILE A 46 3.84 12.44 -9.82
CA ILE A 46 4.39 11.29 -9.10
C ILE A 46 4.83 10.22 -10.10
N LEU A 47 3.90 9.72 -10.92
CA LEU A 47 4.18 8.60 -11.83
C LEU A 47 5.13 9.01 -12.96
N ASP A 48 4.82 10.06 -13.71
CA ASP A 48 5.63 10.50 -14.84
C ASP A 48 7.03 10.94 -14.40
N LEU A 49 7.16 11.58 -13.23
CA LEU A 49 8.46 11.94 -12.66
C LEU A 49 9.27 10.70 -12.26
N ALA A 50 8.64 9.68 -11.67
CA ALA A 50 9.31 8.43 -11.31
C ALA A 50 9.73 7.63 -12.55
N ILE A 51 8.86 7.55 -13.57
CA ILE A 51 9.14 6.91 -14.86
C ILE A 51 10.29 7.62 -15.56
N LYS A 52 10.19 8.95 -15.71
CA LYS A 52 11.22 9.77 -16.36
C LYS A 52 12.55 9.69 -15.61
N GLY A 53 12.52 9.75 -14.27
CA GLY A 53 13.71 9.60 -13.44
C GLY A 53 14.39 8.25 -13.62
N THR A 54 13.61 7.18 -13.67
CA THR A 54 14.11 5.83 -13.94
C THR A 54 14.72 5.71 -15.33
N LEU A 55 14.03 6.23 -16.36
CA LEU A 55 14.55 6.23 -17.73
C LEU A 55 15.84 7.05 -17.84
N ASN A 56 15.90 8.23 -17.22
CA ASN A 56 17.10 9.07 -17.20
C ASN A 56 18.29 8.35 -16.54
N LEU A 57 18.07 7.68 -15.39
CA LEU A 57 19.10 6.89 -14.75
C LEU A 57 19.62 5.78 -15.66
N LEU A 58 18.70 5.02 -16.29
CA LEU A 58 19.06 3.95 -17.21
C LEU A 58 19.85 4.47 -18.41
N LYS A 59 19.49 5.64 -18.97
CA LYS A 59 20.25 6.31 -20.04
C LYS A 59 21.68 6.59 -19.59
N SER A 60 21.86 7.14 -18.39
CA SER A 60 23.18 7.43 -17.83
C SER A 60 24.00 6.16 -17.59
N CYS A 61 23.38 5.10 -17.05
CA CYS A 61 24.03 3.81 -16.85
C CYS A 61 24.52 3.23 -18.19
N PHE A 62 23.68 3.29 -19.22
CA PHE A 62 24.00 2.80 -20.55
C PHE A 62 25.16 3.61 -21.17
N LYS A 63 25.08 4.95 -21.09
CA LYS A 63 26.13 5.86 -21.59
C LYS A 63 27.47 5.65 -20.90
N SER A 64 27.46 5.28 -19.62
CA SER A 64 28.69 5.06 -18.85
C SER A 64 29.53 3.88 -19.35
N ASN A 65 28.91 2.87 -19.96
CA ASN A 65 29.53 1.59 -20.37
C ASN A 65 30.21 0.78 -19.24
N SER A 66 30.27 1.30 -18.01
CA SER A 66 30.85 0.60 -16.85
C SER A 66 29.82 -0.17 -16.01
N VAL A 67 28.57 0.30 -16.01
CA VAL A 67 27.47 -0.31 -15.25
C VAL A 67 27.02 -1.60 -15.93
N LYS A 68 27.15 -2.71 -15.22
CA LYS A 68 26.76 -4.05 -15.68
C LYS A 68 25.35 -4.43 -15.24
N ARG A 69 24.96 -3.96 -14.05
CA ARG A 69 23.69 -4.32 -13.42
C ARG A 69 23.05 -3.16 -12.67
N VAL A 70 21.73 -3.06 -12.79
CA VAL A 70 20.90 -2.16 -11.98
C VAL A 70 19.91 -2.98 -11.16
N VAL A 71 19.95 -2.80 -9.84
CA VAL A 71 19.01 -3.43 -8.91
C VAL A 71 17.98 -2.40 -8.47
N PHE A 72 16.72 -2.67 -8.79
CA PHE A 72 15.58 -1.81 -8.54
C PHE A 72 14.86 -2.17 -7.24
N THR A 73 14.49 -1.18 -6.45
CA THR A 73 13.51 -1.36 -5.39
C THR A 73 12.10 -1.18 -5.96
N SER A 74 11.33 -2.26 -5.93
CA SER A 74 9.90 -2.28 -6.23
C SER A 74 9.11 -2.49 -4.93
N SER A 75 7.78 -2.44 -5.01
CA SER A 75 6.90 -2.42 -3.84
C SER A 75 5.83 -3.48 -3.95
N ILE A 76 5.40 -4.02 -2.80
CA ILE A 76 4.24 -4.90 -2.68
C ILE A 76 2.98 -4.32 -3.32
N SER A 77 2.92 -3.00 -3.55
CA SER A 77 1.84 -2.34 -4.28
C SER A 77 1.72 -2.79 -5.75
N THR A 78 2.73 -3.45 -6.32
CA THR A 78 2.67 -3.99 -7.69
C THR A 78 2.14 -5.43 -7.74
N LEU A 79 1.74 -6.01 -6.60
CA LEU A 79 1.26 -7.39 -6.49
C LEU A 79 -0.20 -7.46 -6.02
N THR A 80 -0.90 -8.54 -6.34
CA THR A 80 -2.25 -8.84 -5.84
C THR A 80 -2.36 -10.31 -5.47
N ALA A 81 -3.08 -10.63 -4.39
CA ALA A 81 -3.38 -12.01 -4.04
C ALA A 81 -4.63 -12.54 -4.76
N LYS A 82 -5.28 -11.74 -5.59
CA LYS A 82 -6.45 -12.14 -6.38
C LYS A 82 -6.05 -12.44 -7.83
N ASP A 83 -6.60 -13.50 -8.39
CA ASP A 83 -6.47 -13.81 -9.82
C ASP A 83 -7.41 -12.95 -10.70
N SER A 84 -7.38 -13.17 -12.01
CA SER A 84 -8.22 -12.46 -12.98
C SER A 84 -9.73 -12.68 -12.81
N ASN A 85 -10.13 -13.69 -12.03
CA ASN A 85 -11.53 -13.97 -11.67
C ASN A 85 -11.84 -13.51 -10.24
N GLU A 86 -11.01 -12.63 -9.67
CA GLU A 86 -11.08 -12.12 -8.30
C GLU A 86 -10.97 -13.19 -7.20
N LYS A 87 -10.48 -14.39 -7.53
CA LYS A 87 -10.32 -15.46 -6.55
C LYS A 87 -9.00 -15.33 -5.81
N TRP A 88 -9.05 -15.57 -4.50
CA TRP A 88 -7.87 -15.56 -3.64
C TRP A 88 -6.92 -16.71 -3.97
N LYS A 89 -5.65 -16.37 -4.19
CA LYS A 89 -4.53 -17.31 -4.24
C LYS A 89 -4.02 -17.57 -2.82
N SER A 90 -3.76 -18.83 -2.50
CA SER A 90 -3.20 -19.24 -1.20
C SER A 90 -1.72 -18.87 -1.06
N ILE A 91 -1.01 -18.73 -2.19
CA ILE A 91 0.40 -18.36 -2.24
C ILE A 91 0.55 -17.24 -3.27
N VAL A 92 1.23 -16.18 -2.86
CA VAL A 92 1.62 -15.06 -3.73
C VAL A 92 3.09 -15.21 -4.07
N ASP A 93 3.38 -15.21 -5.37
CA ASP A 93 4.72 -15.22 -5.93
C ASP A 93 4.88 -14.02 -6.88
N GLU A 94 6.05 -13.92 -7.50
CA GLU A 94 6.39 -12.81 -8.40
C GLU A 94 5.55 -12.77 -9.68
N SER A 95 4.77 -13.80 -9.99
CA SER A 95 3.83 -13.81 -11.12
C SER A 95 2.53 -13.08 -10.81
N CYS A 96 2.22 -12.85 -9.53
CA CYS A 96 0.97 -12.25 -9.06
C CYS A 96 0.93 -10.72 -9.20
N GLN A 97 1.21 -10.19 -10.37
CA GLN A 97 1.27 -8.75 -10.59
C GLN A 97 -0.11 -8.15 -10.77
N ILE A 98 -0.23 -6.89 -10.37
CA ILE A 98 -1.26 -6.01 -10.90
C ILE A 98 -0.82 -5.64 -12.32
N ASP A 99 -1.74 -5.68 -13.27
CA ASP A 99 -1.50 -5.26 -14.64
C ASP A 99 -1.17 -3.75 -14.67
N THR A 100 0.11 -3.43 -14.53
CA THR A 100 0.66 -2.08 -14.61
C THR A 100 1.63 -2.03 -15.79
N ASP A 101 1.04 -2.09 -16.97
CA ASP A 101 1.69 -2.46 -18.23
C ASP A 101 2.49 -1.35 -18.93
N HIS A 102 2.83 -0.23 -18.27
CA HIS A 102 3.57 0.84 -18.96
C HIS A 102 5.09 0.75 -18.82
N VAL A 103 5.64 0.50 -17.63
CA VAL A 103 7.10 0.60 -17.39
C VAL A 103 7.84 -0.69 -17.76
N TRP A 104 7.26 -1.85 -17.46
CA TRP A 104 7.88 -3.13 -17.79
C TRP A 104 7.85 -3.42 -19.29
N ASN A 105 6.79 -3.00 -19.99
CA ASN A 105 6.67 -3.17 -21.44
C ASN A 105 7.59 -2.24 -22.24
N THR A 106 8.13 -1.17 -21.64
CA THR A 106 9.20 -0.37 -22.26
C THR A 106 10.56 -1.10 -22.31
N LYS A 107 10.68 -2.27 -21.65
CA LYS A 107 11.84 -3.19 -21.80
C LYS A 107 12.03 -3.65 -23.26
N ALA A 108 10.95 -3.65 -24.05
CA ALA A 108 10.92 -4.28 -25.37
C ALA A 108 11.75 -3.58 -26.47
N SER A 109 12.28 -2.37 -26.28
CA SER A 109 12.78 -1.59 -27.42
C SER A 109 14.08 -0.78 -27.27
N GLY A 110 14.79 -0.76 -26.13
CA GLY A 110 15.94 0.17 -26.01
C GLY A 110 17.15 -0.20 -25.16
N TRP A 111 17.09 -1.21 -24.28
CA TRP A 111 18.08 -1.39 -23.20
C TRP A 111 18.87 -2.69 -23.27
N ASN A 112 19.11 -3.19 -24.49
CA ASN A 112 19.89 -4.40 -24.72
C ASN A 112 21.35 -4.18 -24.25
N GLY A 113 21.69 -4.57 -23.03
CA GLY A 113 23.06 -4.50 -22.51
C GLY A 113 23.21 -4.29 -20.99
N ILE A 114 22.17 -3.84 -20.28
CA ILE A 114 22.19 -3.71 -18.82
C ILE A 114 21.32 -4.81 -18.22
N ASP A 115 21.87 -5.54 -17.25
CA ASP A 115 21.09 -6.51 -16.49
C ASP A 115 20.21 -5.81 -15.45
N LEU A 116 18.92 -6.16 -15.44
CA LEU A 116 17.90 -5.54 -14.60
C LEU A 116 17.26 -6.57 -13.68
N VAL A 117 17.38 -6.31 -12.38
CA VAL A 117 16.80 -7.14 -11.33
C VAL A 117 16.00 -6.25 -10.39
N SER A 118 14.88 -6.72 -9.84
CA SER A 118 14.15 -5.98 -8.82
C SER A 118 13.93 -6.76 -7.53
N VAL A 119 13.99 -6.03 -6.41
CA VAL A 119 13.56 -6.46 -5.08
C VAL A 119 12.19 -5.86 -4.84
N ILE A 120 11.16 -6.68 -4.70
CA ILE A 120 9.82 -6.26 -4.30
C ILE A 120 9.77 -6.25 -2.77
N THR A 121 9.75 -5.06 -2.16
CA THR A 121 9.71 -4.93 -0.70
C THR A 121 8.27 -5.02 -0.20
N THR A 122 8.07 -5.81 0.85
CA THR A 122 6.82 -5.82 1.63
C THR A 122 6.79 -4.68 2.64
N THR A 123 5.84 -4.66 3.59
CA THR A 123 5.74 -3.56 4.55
C THR A 123 7.02 -3.50 5.41
N VAL A 124 7.81 -2.45 5.20
CA VAL A 124 9.15 -2.34 5.78
C VAL A 124 9.09 -1.84 7.22
N ALA A 125 9.65 -2.63 8.12
CA ALA A 125 9.82 -2.28 9.53
C ALA A 125 11.31 -2.32 9.92
N GLY A 126 11.65 -1.71 11.05
CA GLY A 126 12.99 -1.74 11.62
C GLY A 126 13.54 -0.34 11.97
N PRO A 127 14.77 -0.29 12.48
CA PRO A 127 15.45 0.96 12.79
C PRO A 127 15.74 1.76 11.52
N PHE A 128 15.83 3.09 11.66
CA PHE A 128 16.11 4.00 10.56
C PHE A 128 17.14 5.05 10.98
N PHE A 129 17.93 5.52 10.03
CA PHE A 129 18.97 6.53 10.26
C PHE A 129 18.50 7.97 9.98
N THR A 130 17.31 8.13 9.40
CA THR A 130 16.75 9.42 9.02
C THR A 130 16.26 10.20 10.24
N THR A 131 16.31 11.53 10.15
CA THR A 131 15.81 12.42 11.21
C THR A 131 14.29 12.33 11.39
N ASN A 132 13.57 12.03 10.30
CA ASN A 132 12.14 11.79 10.30
C ASN A 132 11.84 10.29 10.27
N VAL A 133 10.74 9.88 10.92
CA VAL A 133 10.23 8.51 10.86
C VAL A 133 9.81 8.19 9.42
N PRO A 134 10.37 7.13 8.79
CA PRO A 134 9.98 6.71 7.45
C PRO A 134 8.50 6.38 7.35
N SER A 135 7.89 6.67 6.19
CA SER A 135 6.46 6.42 5.96
C SER A 135 6.08 4.95 6.16
N SER A 136 6.94 4.00 5.77
CA SER A 136 6.68 2.57 5.98
C SER A 136 6.55 2.20 7.47
N VAL A 137 7.38 2.79 8.33
CA VAL A 137 7.32 2.58 9.78
C VAL A 137 6.05 3.19 10.36
N LYS A 138 5.64 4.38 9.87
CA LYS A 138 4.35 4.98 10.25
C LYS A 138 3.17 4.11 9.83
N VAL A 139 3.21 3.51 8.64
CA VAL A 139 2.19 2.55 8.17
C VAL A 139 2.13 1.31 9.05
N VAL A 140 3.25 0.76 9.48
CA VAL A 140 3.25 -0.40 10.41
C VAL A 140 2.64 -0.04 11.76
N LEU A 141 2.94 1.16 12.28
CA LEU A 141 2.53 1.60 13.61
C LEU A 141 1.18 2.33 13.63
N SER A 142 0.61 2.66 12.48
CA SER A 142 -0.63 3.42 12.37
C SER A 142 -1.80 2.85 13.16
N PRO A 143 -1.96 1.52 13.33
CA PRO A 143 -3.05 0.98 14.14
C PRO A 143 -2.95 1.36 15.62
N ILE A 144 -1.77 1.67 16.15
CA ILE A 144 -1.61 2.07 17.55
C ILE A 144 -1.39 3.58 17.73
N THR A 145 -0.91 4.28 16.70
CA THR A 145 -0.74 5.75 16.74
C THR A 145 -2.04 6.49 16.41
N GLY A 146 -2.98 5.84 15.71
CA GLY A 146 -4.26 6.44 15.28
C GLY A 146 -4.10 7.42 14.10
N GLU A 147 -3.01 7.31 13.34
CA GLU A 147 -2.79 8.12 12.14
C GLU A 147 -3.59 7.52 10.96
N ASN A 148 -4.81 8.01 10.77
CA ASN A 148 -5.79 7.47 9.80
C ASN A 148 -5.26 7.35 8.37
N GLU A 149 -4.48 8.33 7.89
CA GLU A 149 -3.91 8.31 6.53
C GLU A 149 -3.02 7.08 6.30
N PHE A 150 -2.15 6.77 7.26
CA PHE A 150 -1.28 5.61 7.20
C PHE A 150 -2.04 4.30 7.46
N SER A 151 -3.09 4.34 8.29
CA SER A 151 -3.98 3.20 8.51
C SER A 151 -4.71 2.78 7.24
N ASN A 152 -5.17 3.75 6.43
CA ASN A 152 -5.82 3.47 5.15
C ASN A 152 -4.88 2.76 4.17
N ILE A 153 -3.59 3.12 4.14
CA ILE A 153 -2.58 2.43 3.32
C ILE A 153 -2.44 0.97 3.77
N LEU A 154 -2.36 0.73 5.07
CA LEU A 154 -2.24 -0.62 5.62
C LEU A 154 -3.49 -1.46 5.32
N SER A 155 -4.68 -0.87 5.45
CA SER A 155 -5.96 -1.51 5.10
C SER A 155 -6.03 -1.85 3.61
N ALA A 156 -5.61 -0.94 2.73
CA ALA A 156 -5.57 -1.20 1.29
C ALA A 156 -4.60 -2.35 0.93
N VAL A 157 -3.47 -2.47 1.64
CA VAL A 157 -2.59 -3.64 1.51
C VAL A 157 -3.31 -4.91 1.95
N ASN A 158 -3.98 -4.89 3.10
CA ASN A 158 -4.72 -6.05 3.61
C ASN A 158 -5.87 -6.47 2.67
N GLU A 159 -6.63 -5.54 2.10
CA GLU A 159 -7.73 -5.81 1.17
C GLU A 159 -7.24 -6.46 -0.13
N ARG A 160 -6.05 -6.09 -0.60
CA ARG A 160 -5.46 -6.60 -1.83
C ARG A 160 -4.71 -7.92 -1.64
N MET A 161 -4.07 -8.09 -0.49
CA MET A 161 -3.17 -9.22 -0.20
C MET A 161 -3.77 -10.25 0.77
N GLY A 162 -4.88 -9.92 1.42
CA GLY A 162 -5.52 -10.74 2.46
C GLY A 162 -4.74 -10.82 3.78
N SER A 163 -3.57 -10.19 3.83
CA SER A 163 -2.64 -10.23 4.96
C SER A 163 -1.60 -9.11 4.85
N ILE A 164 -0.93 -8.82 5.96
CA ILE A 164 0.20 -7.89 6.01
C ILE A 164 1.50 -8.67 6.03
N ALA A 165 2.17 -8.67 4.87
CA ALA A 165 3.53 -9.14 4.73
C ALA A 165 4.50 -8.06 5.23
N SER A 166 5.50 -8.47 6.01
CA SER A 166 6.48 -7.59 6.62
C SER A 166 7.89 -8.07 6.38
N VAL A 167 8.83 -7.12 6.35
CA VAL A 167 10.25 -7.38 6.17
C VAL A 167 11.06 -6.39 6.99
N HIS A 168 12.17 -6.85 7.55
CA HIS A 168 13.10 -5.99 8.26
C HIS A 168 14.00 -5.24 7.26
N ILE A 169 14.28 -3.96 7.50
CA ILE A 169 15.10 -3.11 6.61
C ILE A 169 16.46 -3.75 6.27
N GLU A 170 17.09 -4.40 7.23
CA GLU A 170 18.37 -5.10 7.04
C GLU A 170 18.28 -6.24 6.01
N ASP A 171 17.16 -6.98 6.00
CA ASP A 171 16.95 -8.07 5.04
C ASP A 171 16.79 -7.52 3.61
N ILE A 172 16.18 -6.34 3.48
CA ILE A 172 16.09 -5.63 2.19
C ILE A 172 17.49 -5.24 1.71
N CYS A 173 18.30 -4.63 2.58
CA CYS A 173 19.67 -4.26 2.25
C CYS A 173 20.49 -5.47 1.79
N ARG A 174 20.38 -6.60 2.51
CA ARG A 174 21.03 -7.86 2.16
C ARG A 174 20.53 -8.43 0.84
N ALA A 175 19.22 -8.38 0.58
CA ALA A 175 18.64 -8.84 -0.68
C ALA A 175 19.17 -8.02 -1.87
N HIS A 176 19.28 -6.69 -1.73
CA HIS A 176 19.86 -5.85 -2.77
C HIS A 176 21.32 -6.24 -3.05
N ILE A 177 22.16 -6.34 -2.03
CA ILE A 177 23.57 -6.73 -2.17
C ILE A 177 23.68 -8.11 -2.83
N PHE A 178 22.92 -9.09 -2.34
CA PHE A 178 22.91 -10.44 -2.88
C PHE A 178 22.57 -10.47 -4.38
N LEU A 179 21.51 -9.75 -4.79
CA LEU A 179 21.11 -9.69 -6.18
C LEU A 179 22.10 -8.92 -7.06
N MET A 180 22.81 -7.92 -6.51
CA MET A 180 23.87 -7.25 -7.22
C MET A 180 25.03 -8.21 -7.53
N GLU A 181 25.46 -8.99 -6.54
CA GLU A 181 26.60 -9.91 -6.65
C GLU A 181 26.30 -11.19 -7.43
N HIS A 182 25.03 -11.62 -7.47
CA HIS A 182 24.67 -12.91 -8.06
C HIS A 182 24.43 -12.84 -9.58
N ALA A 183 25.46 -13.07 -10.40
CA ALA A 183 25.43 -12.87 -11.86
C ALA A 183 24.29 -13.59 -12.63
N LYS A 184 23.67 -14.63 -12.06
CA LYS A 184 22.55 -15.37 -12.67
C LYS A 184 21.16 -14.91 -12.22
N ALA A 185 21.08 -13.98 -11.27
CA ALA A 185 19.81 -13.45 -10.82
C ALA A 185 19.15 -12.67 -11.96
N GLU A 186 17.93 -13.06 -12.33
CA GLU A 186 17.14 -12.40 -13.35
C GLU A 186 15.68 -12.28 -12.87
N GLY A 187 15.06 -11.14 -13.18
CA GLY A 187 13.65 -10.93 -12.91
C GLY A 187 13.40 -10.19 -11.60
N ARG A 188 12.37 -10.62 -10.88
CA ARG A 188 11.85 -9.94 -9.70
C ARG A 188 11.93 -10.89 -8.53
N PHE A 189 12.11 -10.35 -7.33
CA PHE A 189 12.29 -11.14 -6.11
C PHE A 189 11.51 -10.50 -4.97
N ILE A 190 10.51 -11.20 -4.42
CA ILE A 190 9.80 -10.77 -3.22
C ILE A 190 10.74 -10.89 -2.02
N CYS A 191 10.93 -9.79 -1.31
CA CYS A 191 11.63 -9.76 -0.05
C CYS A 191 10.62 -9.61 1.09
N SER A 192 10.32 -10.74 1.74
CA SER A 192 9.40 -10.84 2.87
C SER A 192 9.90 -11.86 3.89
N SER A 193 9.75 -11.53 5.17
CA SER A 193 10.10 -12.44 6.27
C SER A 193 8.88 -13.24 6.74
N GLN A 194 7.76 -12.55 6.97
CA GLN A 194 6.53 -13.16 7.46
C GLN A 194 5.31 -12.40 6.99
N SER A 195 4.20 -13.12 6.82
CA SER A 195 2.88 -12.53 6.60
C SER A 195 1.92 -12.96 7.69
N CYS A 196 1.04 -12.05 8.11
CA CYS A 196 0.00 -12.34 9.08
C CYS A 196 -1.29 -11.54 8.82
N PRO A 197 -2.45 -12.01 9.31
CA PRO A 197 -3.66 -11.20 9.29
C PRO A 197 -3.44 -9.87 10.01
N LEU A 198 -4.09 -8.81 9.54
CA LEU A 198 -4.02 -7.48 10.17
C LEU A 198 -4.35 -7.54 11.67
N SER A 199 -5.37 -8.32 12.07
CA SER A 199 -5.72 -8.55 13.48
C SER A 199 -4.54 -9.04 14.33
N LYS A 200 -3.78 -10.01 13.81
CA LYS A 200 -2.61 -10.56 14.49
C LYS A 200 -1.50 -9.52 14.62
N LEU A 201 -1.26 -8.72 13.59
CA LEU A 201 -0.27 -7.63 13.65
C LEU A 201 -0.65 -6.61 14.73
N VAL A 202 -1.89 -6.14 14.74
CA VAL A 202 -2.39 -5.16 15.73
C VAL A 202 -2.26 -5.70 17.15
N ASN A 203 -2.62 -6.96 17.37
CA ASN A 203 -2.50 -7.61 18.68
C ASN A 203 -1.03 -7.70 19.15
N LEU A 204 -0.10 -8.01 18.25
CA LEU A 204 1.33 -8.03 18.57
C LEU A 204 1.85 -6.64 18.95
N LEU A 205 1.47 -5.61 18.19
CA LEU A 205 1.83 -4.22 18.49
C LEU A 205 1.24 -3.77 19.83
N ALA A 206 -0.04 -4.03 20.09
CA ALA A 206 -0.69 -3.67 21.34
C ALA A 206 -0.03 -4.33 22.56
N LYS A 207 0.39 -5.59 22.42
CA LYS A 207 1.10 -6.32 23.48
C LYS A 207 2.47 -5.72 23.78
N GLU A 208 3.23 -5.38 22.74
CA GLU A 208 4.59 -4.83 22.91
C GLU A 208 4.57 -3.39 23.47
N TYR A 209 3.58 -2.58 23.09
CA TYR A 209 3.50 -1.15 23.42
C TYR A 209 2.48 -0.80 24.54
N SER A 210 2.26 -1.70 25.50
CA SER A 210 1.22 -1.55 26.54
C SER A 210 1.46 -0.44 27.59
N TYR A 211 0.39 0.37 27.79
CA TYR A 211 0.09 1.35 28.87
C TYR A 211 0.69 2.77 28.79
N SER A 212 0.13 3.64 27.93
CA SER A 212 -0.39 4.95 28.41
C SER A 212 -1.12 5.80 27.36
N ASN A 213 -1.02 5.56 26.05
CA ASN A 213 -1.66 6.46 25.05
C ASN A 213 -2.16 5.77 23.76
N ILE A 214 -2.56 4.49 23.80
CA ILE A 214 -3.13 3.86 22.59
C ILE A 214 -4.50 4.48 22.32
N LYS A 215 -4.56 5.30 21.27
CA LYS A 215 -5.81 5.88 20.77
C LYS A 215 -6.59 4.78 20.04
N ARG A 216 -7.91 4.95 20.07
CA ARG A 216 -8.90 4.15 19.36
C ARG A 216 -8.57 4.03 17.86
N ILE A 217 -8.75 2.85 17.28
CA ILE A 217 -8.52 2.58 15.85
C ILE A 217 -9.78 2.98 15.09
N ALA A 218 -9.70 4.08 14.35
CA ALA A 218 -10.76 4.49 13.44
C ALA A 218 -10.49 3.92 12.04
N GLU A 219 -11.44 3.13 11.53
CA GLU A 219 -11.47 2.61 10.17
C GLU A 219 -12.59 3.29 9.39
N LYS A 220 -12.31 3.73 8.17
CA LYS A 220 -13.31 4.37 7.31
C LYS A 220 -13.11 3.88 5.88
N ARG A 221 -14.10 3.16 5.36
CA ARG A 221 -14.09 2.61 4.00
C ARG A 221 -15.12 3.32 3.13
N TYR A 222 -14.75 3.55 1.88
CA TYR A 222 -15.60 4.22 0.89
C TYR A 222 -15.90 3.27 -0.26
N ALA A 223 -17.15 3.20 -0.67
CA ALA A 223 -17.52 2.67 -1.97
C ALA A 223 -17.59 3.84 -2.97
N TYR A 224 -16.60 3.95 -3.85
CA TYR A 224 -16.58 4.91 -4.96
C TYR A 224 -17.16 4.25 -6.23
N GLY A 225 -17.93 5.00 -7.03
CA GLY A 225 -18.40 4.54 -8.35
C GLY A 225 -19.92 4.35 -8.52
N GLY A 226 -20.74 4.80 -7.57
CA GLY A 226 -22.20 4.83 -7.74
C GLY A 226 -22.73 6.26 -7.79
N LEU A 227 -22.96 6.81 -8.98
CA LEU A 227 -23.91 7.92 -9.13
C LEU A 227 -25.29 7.38 -8.74
N SER A 228 -25.70 7.57 -7.49
CA SER A 228 -27.10 7.40 -7.09
C SER A 228 -27.83 8.69 -7.49
N GLU A 229 -28.01 8.91 -8.79
CA GLU A 229 -29.00 9.88 -9.26
C GLU A 229 -30.38 9.35 -8.84
N LEU A 230 -30.86 9.87 -7.71
CA LEU A 230 -32.15 9.51 -7.16
C LEU A 230 -33.17 10.58 -7.58
N PRO A 231 -34.35 10.18 -8.05
CA PRO A 231 -35.48 11.10 -8.14
C PRO A 231 -35.69 11.81 -6.80
N GLU A 232 -36.09 13.08 -6.82
CA GLU A 232 -36.33 13.87 -5.60
C GLU A 232 -37.32 13.18 -4.64
N SER A 233 -38.26 12.42 -5.18
CA SER A 233 -39.21 11.60 -4.42
C SER A 233 -38.57 10.47 -3.61
N GLU A 234 -37.38 9.99 -3.99
CA GLU A 234 -36.66 8.90 -3.32
C GLU A 234 -35.57 9.40 -2.37
N TYR A 235 -35.20 10.68 -2.46
CA TYR A 235 -34.17 11.29 -1.60
C TYR A 235 -34.44 11.07 -0.11
N PHE A 236 -35.69 11.29 0.32
CA PHE A 236 -36.07 11.13 1.72
C PHE A 236 -35.88 9.68 2.20
N PHE A 237 -36.30 8.70 1.40
CA PHE A 237 -36.15 7.28 1.70
C PHE A 237 -34.68 6.84 1.78
N CYS A 238 -33.85 7.30 0.83
CA CYS A 238 -32.43 6.96 0.83
C CYS A 238 -31.64 7.66 1.95
N SER A 239 -32.02 8.89 2.32
CA SER A 239 -31.42 9.60 3.46
C SER A 239 -31.72 8.93 4.81
N MET A 240 -32.85 8.22 4.91
CA MET A 240 -33.19 7.36 6.04
C MET A 240 -32.47 6.01 6.04
N GLY A 241 -31.71 5.68 4.99
CA GLY A 241 -31.02 4.39 4.85
C GLY A 241 -30.21 3.98 6.08
N PRO A 242 -29.34 4.84 6.65
CA PRO A 242 -28.61 4.53 7.88
C PRO A 242 -29.53 4.24 9.07
N SER A 243 -30.60 5.01 9.28
CA SER A 243 -31.56 4.80 10.36
C SER A 243 -32.34 3.50 10.20
N ILE A 244 -32.73 3.18 8.96
CA ILE A 244 -33.41 1.92 8.65
C ILE A 244 -32.44 0.75 8.90
N ALA A 245 -31.18 0.84 8.44
CA ALA A 245 -30.17 -0.18 8.66
C ALA A 245 -29.91 -0.47 10.14
N VAL A 246 -29.96 0.55 11.02
CA VAL A 246 -29.87 0.33 12.46
C VAL A 246 -31.03 -0.50 13.01
N GLU A 247 -32.25 -0.30 12.48
CA GLU A 247 -33.46 -0.99 12.96
C GLU A 247 -33.68 -2.38 12.36
N ILE A 248 -33.36 -2.57 11.07
CA ILE A 248 -33.61 -3.84 10.36
C ILE A 248 -32.39 -4.76 10.34
N GLY A 249 -31.20 -4.20 10.57
CA GLY A 249 -29.92 -4.90 10.47
C GLY A 249 -28.97 -4.23 9.50
N VAL A 250 -27.69 -4.30 9.83
CA VAL A 250 -26.59 -3.66 9.11
C VAL A 250 -25.46 -4.68 8.93
N PHE A 251 -24.68 -4.54 7.86
CA PHE A 251 -23.58 -5.46 7.53
C PHE A 251 -23.98 -6.93 7.35
N GLY A 252 -25.23 -7.20 6.92
CA GLY A 252 -25.76 -8.56 6.78
C GLY A 252 -26.19 -9.22 8.10
N TYR A 253 -26.16 -8.50 9.22
CA TYR A 253 -26.54 -9.01 10.54
C TYR A 253 -27.81 -8.35 11.07
N ARG A 254 -28.67 -9.12 11.74
CA ARG A 254 -29.80 -8.57 12.52
C ARG A 254 -29.26 -7.76 13.70
N PRO A 255 -29.98 -6.71 14.17
CA PRO A 255 -29.50 -5.85 15.27
C PRO A 255 -29.13 -6.63 16.53
N SER A 256 -29.91 -7.65 16.89
CA SER A 256 -29.63 -8.50 18.06
C SER A 256 -28.35 -9.32 17.94
N VAL A 257 -28.02 -9.78 16.73
CA VAL A 257 -26.79 -10.54 16.45
C VAL A 257 -25.59 -9.61 16.47
N LEU A 258 -25.70 -8.43 15.85
CA LEU A 258 -24.65 -7.42 15.88
C LEU A 258 -24.35 -6.94 17.30
N MET A 259 -25.39 -6.67 18.09
CA MET A 259 -25.25 -6.31 19.51
C MET A 259 -24.56 -7.42 20.32
N ALA A 260 -24.86 -8.69 20.04
CA ALA A 260 -24.17 -9.81 20.67
C ALA A 260 -22.69 -9.92 20.23
N MET A 261 -22.38 -9.62 18.96
CA MET A 261 -21.01 -9.62 18.45
C MET A 261 -20.15 -8.51 19.06
N LEU A 262 -20.75 -7.35 19.34
CA LEU A 262 -20.12 -6.18 19.96
C LEU A 262 -20.15 -6.23 21.49
N ALA A 263 -20.91 -7.14 22.11
CA ALA A 263 -21.05 -7.23 23.55
C ALA A 263 -19.69 -7.43 24.25
N GLY A 264 -19.38 -6.56 25.21
CA GLY A 264 -18.13 -6.60 25.96
C GLY A 264 -16.90 -6.06 25.22
N LYS A 265 -17.07 -5.60 23.97
CA LYS A 265 -16.00 -5.02 23.15
C LYS A 265 -16.07 -3.50 23.20
N ARG A 266 -14.93 -2.84 23.03
CA ARG A 266 -14.85 -1.39 22.87
C ARG A 266 -14.84 -1.08 21.38
N ALA A 267 -15.93 -1.42 20.69
CA ALA A 267 -16.07 -1.27 19.25
C ALA A 267 -17.44 -0.67 18.89
N GLU A 268 -17.45 0.19 17.88
CA GLU A 268 -18.62 0.79 17.25
C GLU A 268 -18.45 0.65 15.74
N VAL A 269 -19.54 0.32 15.03
CA VAL A 269 -19.54 0.20 13.56
C VAL A 269 -20.83 0.82 13.04
N GLY A 270 -20.77 1.52 11.90
CA GLY A 270 -21.89 2.28 11.36
C GLY A 270 -21.78 2.53 9.86
N THR A 271 -22.87 3.05 9.30
CA THR A 271 -22.97 3.41 7.88
C THR A 271 -23.40 4.85 7.72
N LYS A 272 -22.96 5.48 6.64
CA LYS A 272 -23.35 6.84 6.27
C LYS A 272 -23.60 6.90 4.78
N VAL A 273 -24.71 7.52 4.39
CA VAL A 273 -25.01 7.85 3.00
C VAL A 273 -24.88 9.36 2.85
N GLY A 274 -24.05 9.80 1.90
CA GLY A 274 -23.89 11.20 1.49
C GLY A 274 -24.24 11.38 0.01
N ALA A 275 -24.30 12.63 -0.44
CA ALA A 275 -24.71 12.97 -1.82
C ALA A 275 -23.88 12.27 -2.92
N TYR A 276 -22.62 11.95 -2.63
CA TYR A 276 -21.68 11.39 -3.60
C TYR A 276 -21.00 10.09 -3.14
N MET A 277 -21.30 9.61 -1.94
CA MET A 277 -20.61 8.45 -1.38
C MET A 277 -21.49 7.68 -0.38
N ARG A 278 -21.27 6.37 -0.32
CA ARG A 278 -21.71 5.52 0.79
C ARG A 278 -20.47 5.10 1.57
N THR A 279 -20.51 5.26 2.87
CA THR A 279 -19.38 5.03 3.78
C THR A 279 -19.78 4.02 4.82
N PHE A 280 -18.88 3.09 5.10
CA PHE A 280 -18.91 2.24 6.27
C PHE A 280 -17.76 2.70 7.17
N PHE A 281 -18.01 2.80 8.47
CA PHE A 281 -17.00 3.24 9.42
C PHE A 281 -17.06 2.41 10.69
N GLY A 282 -15.92 2.24 11.31
CA GLY A 282 -15.75 1.53 12.56
C GLY A 282 -14.77 2.25 13.44
N ASP A 283 -14.99 2.17 14.74
CA ASP A 283 -14.04 2.60 15.75
C ASP A 283 -13.91 1.49 16.79
N CYS A 284 -12.70 0.96 16.99
CA CYS A 284 -12.49 -0.13 17.92
C CYS A 284 -11.21 0.00 18.75
N SER A 285 -11.15 -0.73 19.86
CA SER A 285 -9.89 -0.96 20.55
C SER A 285 -9.01 -1.91 19.74
N PRO A 286 -7.67 -1.81 19.84
CA PRO A 286 -6.75 -2.72 19.16
C PRO A 286 -7.04 -4.21 19.40
N THR A 287 -7.51 -4.57 20.59
CA THR A 287 -7.85 -5.95 20.95
C THR A 287 -9.14 -6.45 20.29
N ASP A 288 -9.99 -5.53 19.80
CA ASP A 288 -11.29 -5.84 19.18
C ASP A 288 -11.28 -5.69 17.65
N VAL A 289 -10.13 -5.31 17.05
CA VAL A 289 -10.01 -4.98 15.62
C VAL A 289 -10.46 -6.12 14.69
N GLU A 290 -10.21 -7.38 15.07
CA GLU A 290 -10.63 -8.54 14.29
C GLU A 290 -12.15 -8.62 14.15
N THR A 291 -12.85 -8.28 15.22
CA THR A 291 -14.32 -8.26 15.20
C THR A 291 -14.82 -7.10 14.35
N SER A 292 -14.19 -5.92 14.48
CA SER A 292 -14.56 -4.74 13.66
C SER A 292 -14.41 -5.05 12.17
N LEU A 293 -13.26 -5.59 11.77
CA LEU A 293 -12.96 -5.96 10.39
C LEU A 293 -13.90 -7.05 9.85
N GLN A 294 -14.23 -8.07 10.65
CA GLN A 294 -15.12 -9.14 10.24
C GLN A 294 -16.55 -8.63 9.99
N ILE A 295 -17.03 -7.70 10.85
CA ILE A 295 -18.33 -7.08 10.66
C ILE A 295 -18.34 -6.24 9.37
N GLU A 296 -17.32 -5.42 9.13
CA GLU A 296 -17.24 -4.57 7.94
C GLU A 296 -17.03 -5.33 6.61
N MET A 297 -16.33 -6.48 6.62
CA MET A 297 -16.10 -7.25 5.39
C MET A 297 -17.34 -8.04 4.94
N THR A 298 -18.33 -8.26 5.81
CA THR A 298 -19.55 -9.02 5.45
C THR A 298 -20.55 -8.19 4.63
N SER A 299 -20.28 -6.89 4.44
CA SER A 299 -21.09 -5.95 3.65
C SER A 299 -20.70 -5.77 2.18
N LEU A 300 -19.60 -6.39 1.72
CA LEU A 300 -19.19 -6.43 0.31
C LEU A 300 -19.70 -7.73 -0.34
#